data_AF-A0A356RDL5-F1
#
_entry.id   AF-A0A356RDL5-F1
#
_cell.length_a   1.000
_cell.length_b   1.000
_cell.length_c   1.000
_cell.angle_alpha   90.00
_cell.angle_beta   90.00
_cell.angle_gamma   90.00
#
_symmetry.space_group_name_H-M   'P 1'
#
loop_
_entity.id
_entity.type
_entity.pdbx_description
1 polymer ?
#
loop_
_entity_poly.entity_id
_entity_poly.type
_entity_poly.pdbx_seq_one_letter_code
_entity_poly.pdbx_strand_id
1 'polypeptide(L)'
;MRFEESLPPETALLNYTYLDVLDRARHALHWPLPFNQHICDLGSANFAYAAALHTFFHPNSLVGVEVNGHRPYGNGRRHIDYARAYIQDLPQTEYVVADYRRYIKQTDIITAWYPFVTPKPLLAWRLPLS
;
A
#
# COMPACT_ATOMS: atom_id res chain seq x y z
N MET A 1 -0.77 -13.51 12.19
CA MET A 1 0.36 -12.58 12.37
C MET A 1 0.02 -11.65 13.53
N ARG A 2 1.00 -11.29 14.39
CA ARG A 2 0.83 -10.31 15.47
C ARG A 2 1.71 -9.11 15.19
N PHE A 3 1.10 -7.99 14.82
CA PHE A 3 1.87 -6.81 14.38
C PHE A 3 2.66 -6.16 15.52
N GLU A 4 2.14 -6.22 16.75
CA GLU A 4 2.75 -5.64 17.95
C GLU A 4 4.10 -6.27 18.34
N GLU A 5 4.44 -7.44 17.80
CA GLU A 5 5.73 -8.10 18.06
C GLU A 5 6.88 -7.49 17.25
N SER A 6 6.59 -6.79 16.16
CA SER A 6 7.59 -6.30 15.20
C SER A 6 7.42 -4.82 14.81
N LEU A 7 6.26 -4.22 15.10
CA LEU A 7 5.92 -2.85 14.73
C LEU A 7 5.64 -1.99 15.97
N PRO A 8 5.97 -0.68 15.94
CA PRO A 8 5.55 0.25 16.99
C PRO A 8 4.03 0.25 17.19
N PRO A 9 3.51 0.54 18.39
CA PRO A 9 2.09 0.41 18.72
C PRO A 9 1.14 1.10 17.72
N GLU A 10 1.48 2.33 17.31
CA GLU A 10 0.69 3.10 16.35
C GLU A 10 0.66 2.46 14.95
N THR A 11 1.78 1.88 14.51
CA THR A 11 1.88 1.20 13.22
C THR A 11 1.18 -0.16 13.28
N ALA A 12 1.26 -0.87 14.40
CA ALA A 12 0.53 -2.11 14.61
C ALA A 12 -1.00 -1.86 14.56
N LEU A 13 -1.49 -0.84 15.26
CA LEU A 13 -2.90 -0.46 15.24
C LEU A 13 -3.38 -0.03 13.84
N LEU A 14 -2.54 0.69 13.09
CA LEU A 14 -2.79 1.02 11.69
C LEU A 14 -2.99 -0.25 10.86
N ASN A 15 -2.09 -1.23 10.97
CA ASN A 15 -2.19 -2.48 10.22
C ASN A 15 -3.44 -3.30 10.60
N TYR A 16 -3.79 -3.36 11.89
CA TYR A 16 -5.05 -3.98 12.31
C TYR A 16 -6.28 -3.29 11.74
N THR A 17 -6.28 -1.96 11.67
CA THR A 17 -7.36 -1.19 11.04
C THR A 17 -7.53 -1.55 9.57
N TYR A 18 -6.44 -1.67 8.82
CA TYR A 18 -6.49 -2.05 7.41
C TYR A 18 -6.97 -3.49 7.21
N LEU A 19 -6.53 -4.43 8.07
CA LEU A 19 -7.03 -5.80 8.03
C LEU A 19 -8.54 -5.86 8.28
N ASP A 20 -9.07 -5.14 9.28
CA ASP A 20 -10.50 -5.10 9.57
C ASP A 20 -11.32 -4.55 8.39
N VAL A 21 -10.84 -3.46 7.76
CA VAL A 21 -11.50 -2.90 6.57
C VAL A 21 -11.53 -3.90 5.41
N LEU A 22 -10.41 -4.57 5.13
CA LEU A 22 -10.31 -5.57 4.07
C LEU A 22 -11.20 -6.79 4.33
N ASP A 23 -11.23 -7.28 5.57
CA ASP A 23 -12.06 -8.40 5.97
C ASP A 23 -13.55 -8.10 5.83
N ARG A 24 -13.98 -6.91 6.29
CA ARG A 24 -15.36 -6.43 6.10
C ARG A 24 -15.72 -6.30 4.63
N ALA A 25 -14.83 -5.75 3.80
CA ALA A 25 -15.06 -5.62 2.37
C ALA A 25 -15.22 -6.99 1.70
N ARG A 26 -14.36 -7.96 2.06
CA ARG A 26 -14.45 -9.34 1.57
C ARG A 26 -15.79 -9.96 1.92
N HIS A 27 -16.24 -9.81 3.16
CA HIS A 27 -17.53 -10.34 3.61
C HIS A 27 -18.71 -9.67 2.90
N ALA A 28 -18.72 -8.33 2.81
CA ALA A 28 -19.81 -7.58 2.20
C ALA A 28 -19.95 -7.83 0.70
N LEU A 29 -18.83 -8.03 -0.01
CA LEU A 29 -18.80 -8.23 -1.46
C LEU A 29 -18.82 -9.70 -1.88
N HIS A 30 -18.85 -10.63 -0.91
CA HIS A 30 -18.60 -12.06 -1.16
C HIS A 30 -17.36 -12.31 -2.03
N TRP A 31 -16.31 -11.51 -1.82
CA TRP A 31 -15.15 -11.50 -2.72
C TRP A 31 -14.39 -12.83 -2.62
N PRO A 32 -14.37 -13.66 -3.69
CA PRO A 32 -13.47 -14.80 -3.72
C PRO A 32 -12.05 -14.27 -3.84
N LEU A 33 -11.27 -14.38 -2.78
CA LEU A 33 -9.90 -13.91 -2.73
C LEU A 33 -8.93 -15.07 -3.01
N PRO A 34 -8.46 -15.26 -4.25
CA PRO A 34 -7.49 -16.30 -4.54
C PRO A 34 -6.13 -15.96 -3.91
N PHE A 35 -5.31 -16.97 -3.65
CA PHE A 35 -3.93 -16.74 -3.19
C PHE A 35 -2.99 -16.48 -4.37
N ASN A 36 -1.78 -16.01 -4.07
CA ASN A 36 -0.69 -15.85 -5.05
C ASN A 36 -1.00 -14.85 -6.18
N GLN A 37 -1.74 -13.79 -5.86
CA GLN A 37 -2.05 -12.71 -6.79
C GLN A 37 -0.90 -11.68 -6.86
N HIS A 38 -0.80 -11.00 -7.99
CA HIS A 38 0.02 -9.81 -8.17
C HIS A 38 -0.75 -8.57 -7.69
N ILE A 39 -0.27 -7.93 -6.63
CA ILE A 39 -0.93 -6.80 -5.97
C ILE A 39 -0.13 -5.52 -6.20
N CYS A 40 -0.82 -4.45 -6.59
CA CYS A 40 -0.25 -3.10 -6.67
C CYS A 40 -1.04 -2.14 -5.80
N ASP A 41 -0.37 -1.49 -4.87
CA ASP A 41 -0.92 -0.45 -4.01
C ASP A 41 -0.55 0.93 -4.53
N LEU A 42 -1.55 1.72 -4.92
CA LEU A 42 -1.38 3.04 -5.53
C LEU A 42 -1.49 4.14 -4.50
N GLY A 43 -0.51 5.04 -4.51
CA GLY A 43 -0.43 6.11 -3.53
C GLY A 43 -0.09 5.53 -2.15
N SER A 44 0.88 4.62 -2.13
CA SER A 44 1.23 3.84 -0.95
C SER A 44 1.84 4.68 0.19
N ALA A 45 2.03 5.99 0.01
CA ALA A 45 2.64 6.89 0.98
C ALA A 45 4.00 6.35 1.47
N ASN A 46 4.20 6.13 2.77
CA ASN A 46 5.40 5.49 3.32
C ASN A 46 5.24 3.98 3.53
N PHE A 47 4.15 3.41 3.04
CA PHE A 47 3.81 1.99 3.03
C PHE A 47 3.76 1.30 4.41
N ALA A 48 3.44 2.06 5.46
CA ALA A 48 3.36 1.57 6.83
C ALA A 48 2.35 0.41 7.04
N TYR A 49 1.38 0.25 6.14
CA TYR A 49 0.35 -0.79 6.19
C TYR A 49 0.64 -1.98 5.25
N ALA A 50 1.85 -2.09 4.69
CA ALA A 50 2.21 -3.17 3.77
C ALA A 50 2.03 -4.57 4.40
N ALA A 51 2.32 -4.71 5.70
CA ALA A 51 2.18 -5.98 6.40
C ALA A 51 0.71 -6.45 6.46
N ALA A 52 -0.25 -5.53 6.58
CA ALA A 52 -1.67 -5.84 6.49
C ALA A 52 -2.05 -6.34 5.09
N LEU A 53 -1.60 -5.67 4.03
CA LEU A 53 -1.84 -6.13 2.66
C LEU A 53 -1.22 -7.51 2.42
N HIS A 54 0.02 -7.72 2.85
CA HIS A 54 0.73 -8.99 2.72
C HIS A 54 -0.03 -10.12 3.43
N THR A 55 -0.44 -9.87 4.68
CA THR A 55 -1.20 -10.81 5.50
C THR A 55 -2.57 -11.12 4.92
N PHE A 56 -3.27 -10.14 4.34
CA PHE A 56 -4.60 -10.35 3.79
C PHE A 56 -4.54 -11.08 2.44
N PHE A 57 -3.71 -10.61 1.51
CA PHE A 57 -3.68 -11.10 0.14
C PHE A 57 -2.85 -12.38 -0.05
N HIS A 58 -1.88 -12.66 0.81
CA HIS A 58 -0.85 -13.69 0.59
C HIS A 58 -0.31 -13.62 -0.86
N PRO A 59 0.30 -12.48 -1.23
CA PRO A 59 0.57 -12.14 -2.62
C PRO A 59 1.74 -12.97 -3.20
N ASN A 60 1.71 -13.22 -4.51
CA ASN A 60 2.91 -13.66 -5.24
C ASN A 60 3.87 -12.48 -5.48
N SER A 61 3.34 -11.27 -5.58
CA SER A 61 4.13 -10.04 -5.51
C SER A 61 3.29 -8.89 -4.97
N LEU A 62 3.86 -8.07 -4.10
CA LEU A 62 3.25 -6.85 -3.60
C LEU A 62 4.11 -5.64 -3.97
N VAL A 63 3.53 -4.65 -4.64
CA VAL A 63 4.27 -3.42 -4.99
C VAL A 63 3.53 -2.18 -4.54
N GLY A 64 4.15 -1.37 -3.69
CA GLY A 64 3.70 -0.02 -3.40
C GLY A 64 4.26 0.97 -4.42
N VAL A 65 3.38 1.74 -5.08
CA VAL A 65 3.77 2.79 -6.04
C VAL A 65 3.40 4.16 -5.49
N GLU A 66 4.40 5.05 -5.38
CA GLU A 66 4.21 6.40 -4.87
C GLU A 66 4.98 7.43 -5.70
N VAL A 67 4.29 8.46 -6.19
CA VAL A 67 4.89 9.53 -6.99
C VAL A 67 5.76 10.47 -6.14
N ASN A 68 5.43 10.63 -4.86
CA ASN A 68 6.11 11.52 -3.93
C ASN A 68 7.02 10.78 -2.93
N GLY A 69 7.56 9.61 -3.31
CA GLY A 69 8.36 8.78 -2.39
C GLY A 69 9.65 9.44 -1.89
N HIS A 70 10.11 10.50 -2.57
CA HIS A 70 11.25 11.31 -2.14
C HIS A 70 10.90 12.49 -1.24
N ARG A 71 9.61 12.70 -0.91
CA ARG A 71 9.19 13.75 0.01
C ARG A 71 9.85 13.55 1.39
N PRO A 72 10.55 14.56 1.93
CA PRO A 72 11.18 14.47 3.24
C PRO A 72 10.18 14.67 4.38
N TYR A 73 10.45 14.03 5.50
CA TYR A 73 9.91 14.33 6.83
C TYR A 73 10.78 15.37 7.53
N GLY A 74 10.28 15.95 8.63
CA GLY A 74 11.00 16.96 9.42
C GLY A 74 12.34 16.48 10.01
N ASN A 75 12.56 15.16 10.06
CA ASN A 75 13.81 14.53 10.52
C ASN A 75 14.80 14.24 9.38
N GLY A 76 14.55 14.71 8.16
CA GLY A 76 15.43 14.53 7.00
C GLY A 76 15.33 13.17 6.28
N ARG A 77 14.58 12.20 6.83
CA ARG A 77 14.27 10.93 6.15
C ARG A 77 13.15 11.14 5.14
N ARG A 78 13.06 10.28 4.13
CA ARG A 78 12.06 10.35 3.04
C ARG A 78 11.04 9.23 3.18
N HIS A 79 9.89 9.36 2.53
CA HIS A 79 8.86 8.30 2.48
C HIS A 79 9.45 6.93 2.08
N ILE A 80 10.33 6.90 1.08
CA ILE A 80 10.99 5.67 0.62
C ILE A 80 11.86 5.00 1.70
N ASP A 81 12.46 5.76 2.61
CA ASP A 81 13.33 5.21 3.66
C ASP A 81 12.48 4.42 4.67
N TYR A 82 11.33 4.97 5.03
CA TYR A 82 10.35 4.28 5.88
C TYR A 82 9.73 3.08 5.15
N ALA A 83 9.34 3.25 3.88
CA ALA A 83 8.76 2.15 3.12
C ALA A 83 9.69 0.95 3.05
N ARG A 84 10.98 1.18 2.75
CA ARG A 84 12.00 0.12 2.74
C ARG A 84 12.12 -0.58 4.09
N ALA A 85 12.09 0.17 5.20
CA ALA A 85 12.12 -0.42 6.52
C ALA A 85 10.87 -1.26 6.82
N TYR A 86 9.67 -0.79 6.45
CA TYR A 86 8.43 -1.53 6.69
C TYR A 86 8.30 -2.81 5.86
N ILE A 87 8.90 -2.86 4.67
CA ILE A 87 8.81 -4.04 3.79
C ILE A 87 10.01 -4.97 3.87
N GLN A 88 11.04 -4.66 4.68
CA GLN A 88 12.32 -5.38 4.65
C GLN A 88 12.18 -6.89 4.91
N ASP A 89 11.21 -7.29 5.74
CA ASP A 89 10.95 -8.67 6.14
C ASP A 89 9.72 -9.27 5.42
N LEU A 90 9.16 -8.53 4.44
CA LEU A 90 8.01 -8.99 3.65
C LEU A 90 8.50 -9.61 2.34
N PRO A 91 8.33 -10.93 2.13
CA PRO A 91 8.80 -11.58 0.92
C PRO A 91 8.06 -11.05 -0.31
N GLN A 92 8.76 -11.02 -1.45
CA GLN A 92 8.21 -10.61 -2.76
C GLN A 92 7.54 -9.23 -2.73
N THR A 93 8.04 -8.33 -1.89
CA THR A 93 7.49 -6.98 -1.73
C THR A 93 8.47 -5.92 -2.20
N GLU A 94 8.01 -4.98 -3.02
CA GLU A 94 8.80 -3.85 -3.52
C GLU A 94 8.10 -2.52 -3.24
N TYR A 95 8.89 -1.45 -3.20
CA TYR A 95 8.40 -0.08 -3.18
C TYR A 95 9.06 0.72 -4.29
N VAL A 96 8.24 1.33 -5.15
CA VAL A 96 8.67 1.99 -6.38
C VAL A 96 8.25 3.46 -6.34
N VAL A 97 9.23 4.35 -6.49
CA VAL A 97 8.96 5.78 -6.66
C VAL A 97 8.78 6.07 -8.14
N ALA A 98 7.52 6.14 -8.58
CA ALA A 98 7.18 6.33 -9.98
C ALA A 98 5.83 7.01 -10.16
N ASP A 99 5.65 7.59 -11.34
CA ASP A 99 4.34 7.90 -11.89
C ASP A 99 3.69 6.58 -12.33
N TYR A 100 2.57 6.20 -11.70
CA TYR A 100 1.92 4.92 -11.97
C TYR A 100 1.53 4.75 -13.44
N ARG A 101 1.29 5.83 -14.19
CA ARG A 101 1.00 5.78 -15.63
C ARG A 101 2.13 5.14 -16.45
N ARG A 102 3.34 5.13 -15.92
CA ARG A 102 4.54 4.53 -16.53
C ARG A 102 4.85 3.15 -15.96
N TYR A 103 4.08 2.71 -14.96
CA TYR A 103 4.23 1.41 -14.32
C TYR A 103 3.38 0.38 -15.08
N ILE A 104 4.04 -0.42 -15.91
CA ILE A 104 3.39 -1.33 -16.87
C ILE A 104 3.41 -2.80 -16.43
N LYS A 105 3.71 -3.10 -15.16
CA LYS A 105 3.65 -4.49 -14.68
C LYS A 105 2.20 -4.97 -14.56
N GLN A 106 1.93 -6.17 -15.07
CA GLN A 106 0.62 -6.81 -14.93
C GLN A 106 0.31 -7.02 -13.44
N THR A 107 -0.93 -6.72 -13.07
CA THR A 107 -1.42 -6.73 -11.69
C THR A 107 -2.83 -7.30 -11.69
N ASP A 108 -3.13 -8.19 -10.75
CA ASP A 108 -4.45 -8.81 -10.58
C ASP A 108 -5.37 -7.95 -9.69
N ILE A 109 -4.80 -7.33 -8.65
CA ILE A 109 -5.51 -6.45 -7.73
C ILE A 109 -4.79 -5.11 -7.58
N ILE A 110 -5.56 -4.04 -7.71
CA ILE A 110 -5.12 -2.68 -7.39
C ILE A 110 -5.80 -2.21 -6.11
N THR A 111 -5.03 -1.80 -5.11
CA THR A 111 -5.53 -1.09 -3.92
C THR A 111 -5.21 0.40 -4.02
N ALA A 112 -6.14 1.24 -3.55
CA ALA A 112 -5.98 2.69 -3.55
C ALA A 112 -6.74 3.30 -2.36
N TRP A 113 -6.07 3.39 -1.21
CA TRP A 113 -6.70 3.73 0.08
C TRP A 113 -6.94 5.21 0.31
N TYR A 114 -6.17 6.06 -0.37
CA TYR A 114 -6.32 7.50 -0.31
C TYR A 114 -6.91 7.97 -1.64
N PRO A 115 -8.24 7.92 -1.81
CA PRO A 115 -8.84 8.58 -2.95
C PRO A 115 -8.48 10.06 -2.86
N PHE A 116 -8.04 10.59 -3.97
CA PHE A 116 -7.51 11.93 -4.11
C PHE A 116 -8.57 12.97 -3.72
N VAL A 117 -8.55 13.39 -2.46
CA VAL A 117 -9.54 14.29 -1.86
C VAL A 117 -9.46 15.73 -2.39
N THR A 118 -8.45 16.06 -3.19
CA THR A 118 -8.34 17.38 -3.81
C THR A 118 -8.00 17.27 -5.31
N PRO A 119 -8.35 18.28 -6.13
CA PRO A 119 -8.08 18.27 -7.57
C PRO A 119 -6.60 18.08 -7.91
N LYS A 120 -5.68 18.61 -7.10
CA LYS A 120 -4.24 18.56 -7.39
C LYS A 120 -3.68 17.11 -7.36
N PRO A 121 -3.90 16.30 -6.31
CA PRO A 121 -3.65 14.87 -6.31
C PRO A 121 -4.43 14.11 -7.40
N LEU A 122 -5.72 14.43 -7.64
CA LEU A 122 -6.49 13.79 -8.74
C LEU A 122 -5.78 13.97 -10.08
N LEU A 123 -5.37 15.20 -10.41
CA LEU A 123 -4.69 15.55 -11.65
C LEU A 123 -3.26 15.02 -11.72
N ALA A 124 -2.53 14.99 -10.60
CA ALA A 124 -1.20 14.36 -10.54
C ALA A 124 -1.27 12.88 -10.96
N TRP A 125 -2.40 12.24 -10.64
CA TRP A 125 -2.73 10.86 -11.01
C TRP A 125 -3.63 10.76 -12.25
N ARG A 126 -3.90 11.89 -12.94
CA ARG A 126 -4.71 12.02 -14.17
C ARG A 126 -6.12 11.41 -14.09
N LEU A 127 -6.69 11.32 -12.90
CA LEU A 127 -8.09 10.90 -12.75
C LEU A 127 -9.04 12.05 -13.11
N PRO A 128 -10.25 11.74 -13.61
CA PRO A 128 -11.23 12.75 -13.94
C PRO A 128 -11.63 13.56 -12.69
N LEU A 129 -11.90 14.85 -12.88
CA LEU A 129 -12.49 15.70 -11.84
C LEU A 129 -14.01 15.53 -11.74
N SER A 130 -14.62 14.85 -12.72
CA SER A 130 -16.04 14.53 -12.87
C SER A 130 -16.23 13.43 -13.89
#